data_AF-A0A4Q6FED3-F1
#
_entry.id   AF-A0A4Q6FED3-F1
#
_cell.length_a   1.000
_cell.length_b   1.000
_cell.length_c   1.000
_cell.angle_alpha   90.00
_cell.angle_beta   90.00
_cell.angle_gamma   90.00
#
_symmetry.space_group_name_H-M   'P 1'
#
loop_
_entity.id
_entity.type
_entity.pdbx_description
1 polymer ?
#
loop_
_entity_poly.entity_id
_entity_poly.type
_entity_poly.pdbx_seq_one_letter_code
_entity_poly.pdbx_strand_id
1 'polypeptide(L)'
;MSCILRSLDNPLLNGLALGLTSTKDGALSISPQFFPCCTGQGLSWNSRLNGYHVCALKARLAKLEELMKSYSMCFPNANRYPFQVTPAWSNQILQELAGTFKHDRLPANVSYSNQKTQPSLLWSKAFAAIWRFGMDVRFARITSFNPSELSACTKSSDKPFAIFIDQVDKLWDPAVLEAVEYVIQQTYNGQSFLWMDFVHEPALSATADEPMSNVRQAIARRLSKIKDRHPLDMLSRDSLSRLQNLSGIQHLSGNPSHA
;
A
#
# COMPACT_ATOMS: atom_id res chain seq x y z
N MET A 1 -3.47 22.68 -9.96
CA MET A 1 -3.50 21.71 -8.85
C MET A 1 -4.91 21.15 -8.75
N SER A 2 -5.06 19.83 -8.59
CA SER A 2 -6.38 19.21 -8.45
C SER A 2 -7.11 19.80 -7.23
N CYS A 3 -8.45 19.86 -7.29
CA CYS A 3 -9.27 20.41 -6.22
C CYS A 3 -9.03 19.76 -4.85
N ILE A 4 -8.67 18.49 -4.87
CA ILE A 4 -8.32 17.70 -3.68
C ILE A 4 -7.07 18.28 -3.03
N LEU A 5 -6.06 18.70 -3.80
CA LEU A 5 -4.85 19.32 -3.24
C LEU A 5 -5.15 20.66 -2.57
N ARG A 6 -6.10 21.46 -3.10
CA ARG A 6 -6.56 22.70 -2.45
C ARG A 6 -7.28 22.43 -1.12
N SER A 7 -8.01 21.32 -1.03
CA SER A 7 -8.72 20.97 0.20
C SER A 7 -7.79 20.59 1.36
N LEU A 8 -6.55 20.18 1.08
CA LEU A 8 -5.56 19.84 2.10
C LEU A 8 -5.01 21.08 2.82
N ASP A 9 -5.10 22.25 2.19
CA ASP A 9 -4.71 23.52 2.81
C ASP A 9 -5.74 23.97 3.87
N ASN A 10 -6.94 23.36 3.89
CA ASN A 10 -7.96 23.62 4.90
C ASN A 10 -7.95 22.51 5.97
N PRO A 11 -7.50 22.81 7.21
CA PRO A 11 -7.43 21.81 8.28
C PRO A 11 -8.79 21.22 8.68
N LEU A 12 -9.89 21.95 8.44
CA LEU A 12 -11.26 21.45 8.70
C LEU A 12 -11.69 20.36 7.70
N LEU A 13 -10.96 20.21 6.59
CA LEU A 13 -11.23 19.23 5.54
C LEU A 13 -10.20 18.09 5.50
N ASN A 14 -9.44 17.92 6.59
CA ASN A 14 -8.43 16.88 6.72
C ASN A 14 -9.00 15.65 7.42
N GLY A 15 -9.16 14.58 6.66
CA GLY A 15 -9.62 13.29 7.16
C GLY A 15 -9.72 12.26 6.03
N LEU A 16 -9.22 11.05 6.26
CA LEU A 16 -9.28 9.98 5.26
C LEU A 16 -10.72 9.63 4.89
N ALA A 17 -11.60 9.58 5.90
CA ALA A 17 -13.02 9.28 5.74
C ALA A 17 -13.90 10.53 5.53
N LEU A 18 -13.32 11.73 5.35
CA LEU A 18 -14.14 12.93 5.27
C LEU A 18 -15.11 12.85 4.09
N GLY A 19 -16.40 13.03 4.38
CA GLY A 19 -17.49 12.88 3.41
C GLY A 19 -18.01 11.45 3.25
N LEU A 20 -17.47 10.50 4.00
CA LEU A 20 -17.95 9.12 4.09
C LEU A 20 -18.47 8.80 5.49
N THR A 21 -19.52 8.00 5.52
CA THR A 21 -20.05 7.34 6.70
C THR A 21 -20.12 5.84 6.43
N SER A 22 -19.99 5.02 7.46
CA SER A 22 -20.18 3.58 7.33
C SER A 22 -21.43 3.14 8.09
N THR A 23 -22.20 2.22 7.52
CA THR A 23 -23.23 1.49 8.27
C THR A 23 -22.58 0.51 9.25
N LYS A 24 -23.38 -0.09 10.14
CA LYS A 24 -22.90 -1.14 11.06
C LYS A 24 -22.31 -2.35 10.32
N ASP A 25 -22.78 -2.59 9.10
CA ASP A 25 -22.35 -3.69 8.24
C ASP A 25 -21.15 -3.34 7.36
N GLY A 26 -20.54 -2.16 7.58
CA GLY A 26 -19.36 -1.70 6.84
C GLY A 26 -19.66 -1.14 5.44
N ALA A 27 -20.94 -1.02 5.04
CA ALA A 27 -21.30 -0.39 3.77
C ALA A 27 -20.98 1.11 3.82
N LEU A 28 -20.28 1.59 2.80
CA LEU A 28 -19.88 2.99 2.73
C LEU A 28 -21.00 3.80 2.10
N SER A 29 -21.40 4.85 2.78
CA SER A 29 -22.31 5.84 2.26
C SER A 29 -21.68 7.22 2.30
N ILE A 30 -22.29 8.09 1.53
CA ILE A 30 -21.88 9.44 1.33
C ILE A 30 -22.53 10.31 2.42
N SER A 31 -21.76 11.19 3.05
CA SER A 31 -22.29 12.23 3.94
C SER A 31 -22.38 13.56 3.19
N PRO A 32 -23.59 14.05 2.86
CA PRO A 32 -23.77 15.26 2.05
C PRO A 32 -23.07 16.50 2.60
N GLN A 33 -23.00 16.60 3.93
CA GLN A 33 -22.51 17.76 4.66
C GLN A 33 -20.98 17.96 4.60
N PHE A 34 -20.22 16.92 4.22
CA PHE A 34 -18.75 16.93 4.25
C PHE A 34 -18.11 16.61 2.91
N PHE A 35 -18.81 16.89 1.80
CA PHE A 35 -18.39 16.44 0.48
C PHE A 35 -17.26 17.25 -0.16
N PRO A 36 -16.09 16.64 -0.40
CA PRO A 36 -14.91 17.38 -0.86
C PRO A 36 -14.74 17.42 -2.38
N CYS A 37 -15.70 16.94 -3.17
CA CYS A 37 -15.54 16.82 -4.63
C CYS A 37 -15.26 18.15 -5.34
N CYS A 38 -15.68 19.26 -4.72
CA CYS A 38 -15.13 20.63 -4.72
C CYS A 38 -16.08 21.60 -3.99
N THR A 39 -17.35 21.23 -3.84
CA THR A 39 -18.43 21.84 -3.02
C THR A 39 -19.73 21.01 -3.13
N GLY A 40 -19.63 19.71 -3.45
CA GLY A 40 -20.80 18.84 -3.66
C GLY A 40 -21.43 18.86 -5.07
N GLN A 41 -20.88 19.63 -6.03
CA GLN A 41 -21.47 19.83 -7.36
C GLN A 41 -21.18 18.72 -8.39
N GLY A 42 -20.37 17.72 -8.06
CA GLY A 42 -20.01 16.65 -9.00
C GLY A 42 -19.09 17.09 -10.15
N LEU A 43 -18.67 18.37 -10.19
CA LEU A 43 -17.80 18.96 -11.21
C LEU A 43 -16.70 19.81 -10.55
N SER A 44 -15.52 19.84 -11.17
CA SER A 44 -14.40 20.69 -10.75
C SER A 44 -13.81 21.43 -11.94
N TRP A 45 -13.61 22.75 -11.81
CA TRP A 45 -12.90 23.53 -12.82
C TRP A 45 -11.39 23.27 -12.78
N ASN A 46 -10.80 22.92 -13.93
CA ASN A 46 -9.36 22.76 -14.09
C ASN A 46 -8.81 23.88 -14.98
N SER A 47 -8.06 24.80 -14.37
CA SER A 47 -7.45 25.93 -15.08
C SER A 47 -6.39 25.53 -16.12
N ARG A 48 -5.78 24.35 -16.01
CA ARG A 48 -4.81 23.84 -17.00
C ARG A 48 -5.49 23.25 -18.25
N LEU A 49 -6.69 22.71 -18.09
CA LEU A 49 -7.47 22.10 -19.17
C LEU A 49 -8.60 23.01 -19.66
N ASN A 50 -8.74 24.21 -19.08
CA ASN A 50 -9.77 25.19 -19.37
C ASN A 50 -11.19 24.59 -19.43
N GLY A 51 -11.55 23.76 -18.44
CA GLY A 51 -12.82 23.04 -18.46
C GLY A 51 -13.25 22.46 -17.12
N TYR A 52 -14.52 22.04 -17.05
CA TYR A 52 -15.08 21.30 -15.91
C TYR A 52 -14.85 19.79 -16.09
N HIS A 53 -14.43 19.12 -15.02
CA HIS A 53 -14.29 17.66 -14.99
C HIS A 53 -15.26 17.03 -14.00
N VAL A 54 -15.88 15.93 -14.41
CA VAL A 54 -16.80 15.14 -13.59
C VAL A 54 -16.04 14.41 -12.49
N CYS A 55 -16.48 14.61 -11.24
CA CYS A 55 -16.02 13.82 -10.12
C CYS A 55 -16.70 12.45 -10.17
N ALA A 56 -15.91 11.40 -10.42
CA ALA A 56 -16.40 10.03 -10.50
C ALA A 56 -16.69 9.42 -9.11
N LEU A 57 -17.51 10.08 -8.29
CA LEU A 57 -17.82 9.69 -6.91
C LEU A 57 -18.35 8.26 -6.83
N LYS A 58 -19.29 7.89 -7.69
CA LYS A 58 -19.85 6.52 -7.76
C LYS A 58 -18.76 5.47 -8.02
N ALA A 59 -17.83 5.76 -8.94
CA ALA A 59 -16.73 4.85 -9.23
C ALA A 59 -15.74 4.75 -8.06
N ARG A 60 -15.47 5.87 -7.36
CA ARG A 60 -14.63 5.85 -6.15
C ARG A 60 -15.27 5.03 -5.04
N LEU A 61 -16.58 5.22 -4.80
CA LEU A 61 -17.30 4.48 -3.77
C LEU A 61 -17.26 2.97 -4.04
N ALA A 62 -17.56 2.55 -5.28
CA ALA A 62 -17.50 1.14 -5.67
C ALA A 62 -16.10 0.53 -5.44
N LYS A 63 -15.02 1.27 -5.79
CA LYS A 63 -13.64 0.82 -5.52
C LYS A 63 -13.32 0.74 -4.03
N LEU A 64 -13.84 1.67 -3.23
CA LEU A 64 -13.67 1.60 -1.78
C LEU A 64 -14.42 0.42 -1.17
N GLU A 65 -15.62 0.11 -1.64
CA GLU A 65 -16.38 -1.07 -1.21
C GLU A 65 -15.62 -2.37 -1.54
N GLU A 66 -15.03 -2.47 -2.73
CA GLU A 66 -14.17 -3.60 -3.11
C GLU A 66 -12.92 -3.71 -2.23
N LEU A 67 -12.26 -2.58 -1.95
CA LEU A 67 -11.11 -2.54 -1.04
C LEU A 67 -11.52 -2.95 0.38
N MET A 68 -12.66 -2.47 0.88
CA MET A 68 -13.19 -2.84 2.19
C MET A 68 -13.56 -4.31 2.28
N LYS A 69 -14.14 -4.89 1.22
CA LYS A 69 -14.41 -6.33 1.14
C LYS A 69 -13.11 -7.12 1.24
N SER A 70 -12.07 -6.70 0.49
CA SER A 70 -10.75 -7.32 0.52
C SER A 70 -10.11 -7.21 1.91
N TYR A 71 -10.23 -6.05 2.56
CA TYR A 71 -9.78 -5.82 3.93
C TYR A 71 -10.44 -6.77 4.93
N SER A 72 -11.77 -6.88 4.91
CA SER A 72 -12.51 -7.76 5.83
C SER A 72 -12.23 -9.24 5.60
N MET A 73 -11.95 -9.67 4.37
CA MET A 73 -11.49 -11.03 4.09
C MET A 73 -10.09 -11.29 4.65
N CYS A 74 -9.21 -10.30 4.57
CA CYS A 74 -7.83 -10.39 5.03
C CYS A 74 -7.69 -10.30 6.55
N PHE A 75 -8.54 -9.50 7.19
CA PHE A 75 -8.48 -9.18 8.62
C PHE A 75 -9.89 -9.19 9.23
N PRO A 76 -10.55 -10.36 9.32
CA PRO A 76 -11.94 -10.47 9.79
C PRO A 76 -12.13 -10.03 11.25
N ASN A 77 -11.05 -10.07 12.05
CA ASN A 77 -11.06 -9.70 13.46
C ASN A 77 -10.48 -8.30 13.72
N ALA A 78 -10.29 -7.47 12.68
CA ALA A 78 -9.79 -6.12 12.87
C ALA A 78 -10.83 -5.24 13.57
N ASN A 79 -10.45 -4.65 14.70
CA ASN A 79 -11.32 -3.76 15.48
C ASN A 79 -11.42 -2.34 14.92
N ARG A 80 -10.82 -2.08 13.76
CA ARG A 80 -10.67 -0.76 13.17
C ARG A 80 -10.80 -0.86 11.67
N TYR A 81 -11.43 0.15 11.05
CA TYR A 81 -11.45 0.27 9.60
C TYR A 81 -10.26 1.10 9.07
N PRO A 82 -9.86 0.89 7.79
CA PRO A 82 -8.73 1.61 7.18
C PRO A 82 -8.82 3.14 7.27
N PHE A 83 -10.03 3.70 7.27
CA PHE A 83 -10.25 5.14 7.33
C PHE A 83 -10.30 5.73 8.75
N GLN A 84 -10.31 4.89 9.79
CA GLN A 84 -10.44 5.32 11.18
C GLN A 84 -9.09 5.65 11.83
N VAL A 85 -8.13 6.22 11.11
CA VAL A 85 -6.79 6.53 11.65
C VAL A 85 -6.80 7.72 12.63
N THR A 86 -5.76 7.86 13.47
CA THR A 86 -5.64 9.07 14.32
C THR A 86 -5.43 10.31 13.44
N PRO A 87 -5.77 11.52 13.91
CA PRO A 87 -5.57 12.73 13.10
C PRO A 87 -4.13 12.92 12.63
N ALA A 88 -3.14 12.59 13.47
CA ALA A 88 -1.73 12.64 13.09
C ALA A 88 -1.41 11.73 11.90
N TRP A 89 -1.82 10.47 11.94
CA TRP A 89 -1.64 9.52 10.84
C TRP A 89 -2.45 9.91 9.60
N SER A 90 -3.67 10.41 9.76
CA SER A 90 -4.47 10.93 8.64
C SER A 90 -3.73 12.04 7.90
N ASN A 91 -3.20 13.02 8.63
CA ASN A 91 -2.47 14.15 8.05
C ASN A 91 -1.20 13.68 7.33
N GLN A 92 -0.43 12.80 7.96
CA GLN A 92 0.78 12.24 7.35
C GLN A 92 0.48 11.49 6.06
N ILE A 93 -0.53 10.62 6.05
CA ILE A 93 -0.95 9.86 4.85
C ILE A 93 -1.36 10.82 3.73
N LEU A 94 -2.18 11.82 4.05
CA LEU A 94 -2.65 12.80 3.06
C LEU A 94 -1.51 13.64 2.50
N GLN A 95 -0.56 14.04 3.34
CA GLN A 95 0.63 14.80 2.92
C GLN A 95 1.55 13.96 2.04
N GLU A 96 1.82 12.71 2.41
CA GLU A 96 2.63 11.79 1.62
C GLU A 96 2.01 11.58 0.23
N LEU A 97 0.71 11.25 0.19
CA LEU A 97 -0.02 11.08 -1.07
C LEU A 97 -0.07 12.38 -1.87
N ALA A 98 -0.25 13.54 -1.24
CA ALA A 98 -0.21 14.82 -1.93
C ALA A 98 1.17 15.16 -2.49
N GLY A 99 2.23 14.80 -1.78
CA GLY A 99 3.61 14.94 -2.21
C GLY A 99 3.88 14.20 -3.52
N THR A 100 3.31 13.00 -3.69
CA THR A 100 3.46 12.22 -4.93
C THR A 100 2.88 12.94 -6.16
N PHE A 101 1.85 13.77 -5.98
CA PHE A 101 1.28 14.61 -7.05
C PHE A 101 2.03 15.92 -7.28
N LYS A 102 2.83 16.37 -6.31
CA LYS A 102 3.58 17.63 -6.38
C LYS A 102 5.00 17.43 -6.93
N HIS A 103 5.55 16.22 -6.87
CA HIS A 103 6.90 15.89 -7.33
C HIS A 103 6.89 15.24 -8.73
N ASP A 104 7.86 15.59 -9.57
CA ASP A 104 8.08 14.98 -10.90
C ASP A 104 8.65 13.55 -10.83
N ARG A 105 8.76 12.96 -9.62
CA ARG A 105 9.27 11.61 -9.40
C ARG A 105 8.19 10.73 -8.78
N LEU A 106 8.17 9.47 -9.20
CA LEU A 106 7.19 8.46 -8.80
C LEU A 106 7.67 7.76 -7.54
N PRO A 107 7.20 8.12 -6.33
CA PRO A 107 7.69 7.49 -5.12
C PRO A 107 7.38 5.99 -5.10
N ALA A 108 8.42 5.21 -4.84
CA ALA A 108 8.27 3.99 -4.09
C ALA A 108 8.46 4.26 -2.60
N ASN A 109 7.56 3.76 -1.76
CA ASN A 109 7.74 3.73 -0.33
C ASN A 109 7.78 2.28 0.15
N VAL A 110 8.81 1.97 0.92
CA VAL A 110 9.03 0.65 1.50
C VAL A 110 8.95 0.80 3.01
N SER A 111 8.01 0.09 3.62
CA SER A 111 7.90 -0.04 5.08
C SER A 111 8.20 -1.45 5.53
N TYR A 112 8.47 -1.58 6.82
CA TYR A 112 8.69 -2.85 7.50
C TYR A 112 7.76 -2.94 8.69
N SER A 113 7.08 -4.08 8.81
CA SER A 113 6.19 -4.40 9.91
C SER A 113 6.65 -5.68 10.60
N ASN A 114 6.52 -5.71 11.92
CA ASN A 114 6.77 -6.90 12.74
C ASN A 114 5.47 -7.67 13.04
N GLN A 115 4.33 -7.28 12.45
CA GLN A 115 3.01 -7.83 12.79
C GLN A 115 2.26 -8.34 11.55
N LYS A 116 2.08 -9.67 11.46
CA LYS A 116 1.26 -10.32 10.41
C LYS A 116 -0.24 -10.23 10.67
N THR A 117 -0.64 -10.20 11.93
CA THR A 117 -2.04 -10.31 12.32
C THR A 117 -2.79 -8.98 12.28
N GLN A 118 -2.07 -7.86 12.17
CA GLN A 118 -2.66 -6.53 12.07
C GLN A 118 -2.49 -5.94 10.66
N PRO A 119 -3.50 -5.24 10.16
CA PRO A 119 -3.40 -4.55 8.88
C PRO A 119 -2.39 -3.40 8.97
N SER A 120 -1.56 -3.25 7.93
CA SER A 120 -0.64 -2.13 7.84
C SER A 120 -1.38 -0.81 7.54
N LEU A 121 -0.66 0.30 7.68
CA LEU A 121 -1.13 1.62 7.24
C LEU A 121 -1.30 1.71 5.72
N LEU A 122 -0.86 0.72 4.93
CA LEU A 122 -1.08 0.73 3.48
C LEU A 122 -2.56 0.68 3.13
N TRP A 123 -3.39 -0.01 3.92
CA TRP A 123 -4.84 0.00 3.73
C TRP A 123 -5.43 1.40 3.84
N SER A 124 -4.98 2.17 4.84
CA SER A 124 -5.36 3.56 5.04
C SER A 124 -4.87 4.45 3.90
N LYS A 125 -3.64 4.24 3.42
CA LYS A 125 -3.09 4.95 2.25
C LYS A 125 -3.88 4.64 0.97
N ALA A 126 -4.15 3.37 0.70
CA ALA A 126 -4.94 2.92 -0.44
C ALA A 126 -6.36 3.52 -0.41
N PHE A 127 -7.00 3.50 0.76
CA PHE A 127 -8.31 4.13 0.97
C PHE A 127 -8.26 5.62 0.61
N ALA A 128 -7.27 6.34 1.15
CA ALA A 128 -7.09 7.77 0.89
C ALA A 128 -6.78 8.06 -0.59
N ALA A 129 -5.95 7.25 -1.23
CA ALA A 129 -5.59 7.36 -2.63
C ALA A 129 -6.83 7.24 -3.54
N ILE A 130 -7.72 6.27 -3.29
CA ILE A 130 -8.99 6.13 -4.01
C ILE A 130 -9.92 7.30 -3.68
N TRP A 131 -10.22 7.50 -2.39
CA TRP A 131 -11.28 8.41 -1.99
C TRP A 131 -10.94 9.86 -2.26
N ARG A 132 -9.80 10.30 -1.70
CA ARG A 132 -9.37 11.68 -1.76
C ARG A 132 -8.81 11.97 -3.13
N PHE A 133 -7.82 11.21 -3.58
CA PHE A 133 -7.07 11.56 -4.80
C PHE A 133 -7.67 11.00 -6.08
N GLY A 134 -8.62 10.07 -6.00
CA GLY A 134 -9.22 9.44 -7.18
C GLY A 134 -8.22 8.60 -7.98
N MET A 135 -7.18 8.10 -7.32
CA MET A 135 -6.17 7.25 -7.94
C MET A 135 -6.79 5.92 -8.33
N ASP A 136 -6.30 5.35 -9.43
CA ASP A 136 -6.51 3.94 -9.66
C ASP A 136 -5.57 3.17 -8.73
N VAL A 137 -6.14 2.34 -7.86
CA VAL A 137 -5.41 1.65 -6.79
C VAL A 137 -5.56 0.16 -6.99
N ARG A 138 -4.43 -0.53 -6.86
CA ARG A 138 -4.34 -1.98 -6.91
C ARG A 138 -3.69 -2.43 -5.63
N PHE A 139 -4.38 -3.32 -4.93
CA PHE A 139 -3.97 -3.78 -3.63
C PHE A 139 -3.80 -5.29 -3.67
N ALA A 140 -2.66 -5.80 -3.21
CA ALA A 140 -2.39 -7.22 -3.14
C ALA A 140 -1.66 -7.60 -1.85
N ARG A 141 -1.80 -8.86 -1.42
CA ARG A 141 -1.00 -9.45 -0.35
C ARG A 141 -0.20 -10.60 -0.93
N ILE A 142 1.10 -10.42 -1.11
CA ILE A 142 1.96 -11.47 -1.64
C ILE A 142 2.49 -12.31 -0.47
N THR A 143 1.66 -13.26 -0.03
CA THR A 143 2.01 -14.25 1.02
C THR A 143 2.20 -15.67 0.47
N SER A 144 1.80 -15.85 -0.79
CA SER A 144 1.98 -17.04 -1.62
C SER A 144 1.90 -16.61 -3.09
N PHE A 145 2.48 -17.40 -4.00
CA PHE A 145 2.41 -17.12 -5.42
C PHE A 145 1.00 -17.42 -5.98
N ASN A 146 0.35 -16.40 -6.53
CA ASN A 146 -0.90 -16.54 -7.27
C ASN A 146 -0.81 -15.75 -8.60
N PRO A 147 -0.72 -16.44 -9.75
CA PRO A 147 -0.61 -15.80 -11.07
C PRO A 147 -1.75 -14.83 -11.39
N SER A 148 -2.97 -15.17 -10.98
CA SER A 148 -4.16 -14.37 -11.27
C SER A 148 -4.15 -13.04 -10.51
N GLU A 149 -3.76 -13.07 -9.23
CA GLU A 149 -3.60 -11.87 -8.41
C GLU A 149 -2.44 -11.00 -8.91
N LEU A 150 -1.31 -11.63 -9.26
CA LEU A 150 -0.14 -10.93 -9.81
C LEU A 150 -0.48 -10.23 -11.14
N SER A 151 -1.18 -10.93 -12.04
CA SER A 151 -1.63 -10.36 -13.32
C SER A 151 -2.62 -9.21 -13.11
N ALA A 152 -3.58 -9.34 -12.19
CA ALA A 152 -4.54 -8.27 -11.90
C ALA A 152 -3.83 -7.04 -11.32
N CYS A 153 -2.85 -7.24 -10.44
CA CYS A 153 -2.08 -6.19 -9.80
C CYS A 153 -1.16 -5.45 -10.80
N THR A 154 -0.59 -6.14 -11.79
CA THR A 154 0.43 -5.60 -12.70
C THR A 154 -0.05 -5.27 -14.11
N LYS A 155 -1.34 -5.51 -14.42
CA LYS A 155 -1.94 -5.21 -15.73
C LYS A 155 -1.58 -3.80 -16.24
N SER A 156 -1.22 -3.62 -17.50
CA SER A 156 -0.97 -2.27 -18.00
C SER A 156 -2.23 -1.37 -17.87
N SER A 157 -2.02 -0.07 -17.71
CA SER A 157 -3.08 0.93 -17.65
C SER A 157 -2.62 2.19 -18.37
N ASP A 158 -3.51 2.78 -19.16
CA ASP A 158 -3.28 4.04 -19.87
C ASP A 158 -3.29 5.26 -18.93
N LYS A 159 -3.60 5.04 -17.64
CA LYS A 159 -3.64 6.05 -16.59
C LYS A 159 -2.66 5.69 -15.49
N PRO A 160 -2.01 6.69 -14.86
CA PRO A 160 -1.21 6.47 -13.66
C PRO A 160 -2.03 5.74 -12.59
N PHE A 161 -1.44 4.70 -12.02
CA PHE A 161 -2.05 3.91 -10.96
C PHE A 161 -1.04 3.69 -9.83
N ALA A 162 -1.56 3.29 -8.68
CA ALA A 162 -0.80 2.99 -7.48
C ALA A 162 -0.94 1.51 -7.13
N ILE A 163 0.19 0.86 -6.89
CA ILE A 163 0.26 -0.51 -6.39
C ILE A 163 0.60 -0.45 -4.90
N PHE A 164 -0.18 -1.17 -4.10
CA PHE A 164 0.05 -1.41 -2.69
C PHE A 164 0.22 -2.92 -2.50
N ILE A 165 1.39 -3.33 -2.02
CA ILE A 165 1.67 -4.71 -1.63
C ILE A 165 1.79 -4.77 -0.11
N ASP A 166 0.81 -5.37 0.54
CA ASP A 166 0.76 -5.51 1.98
C ASP A 166 1.39 -6.83 2.43
N GLN A 167 2.17 -6.76 3.50
CA GLN A 167 2.76 -7.90 4.20
C GLN A 167 3.49 -8.90 3.28
N VAL A 168 4.46 -8.42 2.50
CA VAL A 168 5.38 -9.28 1.76
C VAL A 168 6.15 -10.14 2.75
N ASP A 169 5.90 -11.44 2.74
CA ASP A 169 6.58 -12.41 3.59
C ASP A 169 7.24 -13.52 2.74
N LYS A 170 8.00 -14.39 3.39
CA LYS A 170 8.60 -15.58 2.76
C LYS A 170 9.39 -15.33 1.47
N LEU A 171 10.16 -14.25 1.39
CA LEU A 171 11.07 -13.98 0.26
C LEU A 171 12.13 -15.07 0.04
N TRP A 172 12.29 -16.00 0.98
CA TRP A 172 13.10 -17.22 0.81
C TRP A 172 12.46 -18.25 -0.13
N ASP A 173 11.16 -18.14 -0.41
CA ASP A 173 10.46 -18.89 -1.44
C ASP A 173 10.72 -18.23 -2.81
N PRO A 174 11.37 -18.93 -3.76
CA PRO A 174 11.66 -18.39 -5.09
C PRO A 174 10.43 -17.85 -5.82
N ALA A 175 9.27 -18.50 -5.68
CA ALA A 175 8.06 -18.06 -6.38
C ALA A 175 7.53 -16.73 -5.83
N VAL A 176 7.67 -16.51 -4.52
CA VAL A 176 7.30 -15.24 -3.88
C VAL A 176 8.30 -14.14 -4.24
N LEU A 177 9.59 -14.47 -4.23
CA LEU A 177 10.65 -13.54 -4.63
C LEU A 177 10.45 -13.07 -6.07
N GLU A 178 10.30 -14.00 -7.02
CA GLU A 178 10.06 -13.70 -8.44
C GLU A 178 8.80 -12.83 -8.64
N ALA A 179 7.73 -13.10 -7.88
CA ALA A 179 6.52 -12.28 -7.95
C ALA A 179 6.76 -10.83 -7.50
N VAL A 180 7.49 -10.64 -6.40
CA VAL A 180 7.84 -9.30 -5.89
C VAL A 180 8.73 -8.56 -6.88
N GLU A 181 9.76 -9.23 -7.42
CA GLU A 181 10.63 -8.65 -8.44
C GLU A 181 9.87 -8.27 -9.70
N TYR A 182 8.93 -9.09 -10.12
CA TYR A 182 8.05 -8.81 -11.24
C TYR A 182 7.14 -7.59 -10.98
N VAL A 183 6.59 -7.44 -9.77
CA VAL A 183 5.84 -6.22 -9.40
C VAL A 183 6.73 -4.98 -9.49
N ILE A 184 7.95 -5.03 -8.96
CA ILE A 184 8.92 -3.92 -9.02
C ILE A 184 9.22 -3.58 -10.49
N GLN A 185 9.47 -4.59 -11.32
CA GLN A 185 9.72 -4.46 -12.75
C GLN A 185 8.58 -3.73 -13.47
N GLN A 186 7.36 -4.22 -13.29
CA GLN A 186 6.18 -3.67 -13.97
C GLN A 186 5.86 -2.27 -13.48
N THR A 187 6.05 -2.01 -12.19
CA THR A 187 5.86 -0.67 -11.62
C THR A 187 6.86 0.33 -12.19
N TYR A 188 8.13 -0.07 -12.29
CA TYR A 188 9.20 0.76 -12.87
C TYR A 188 8.91 1.09 -14.34
N ASN A 189 8.62 0.08 -15.16
CA ASN A 189 8.35 0.26 -16.59
C ASN A 189 7.06 1.05 -16.84
N GLY A 190 6.02 0.77 -16.05
CA GLY A 190 4.72 1.43 -16.13
C GLY A 190 4.67 2.78 -15.43
N GLN A 191 5.79 3.27 -14.90
CA GLN A 191 5.87 4.57 -14.22
C GLN A 191 4.75 4.75 -13.18
N SER A 192 4.52 3.70 -12.39
CA SER A 192 3.44 3.65 -11.40
C SER A 192 3.98 3.91 -9.99
N PHE A 193 3.10 4.27 -9.08
CA PHE A 193 3.49 4.44 -7.68
C PHE A 193 3.50 3.09 -6.97
N LEU A 194 4.47 2.88 -6.07
CA LEU A 194 4.63 1.61 -5.36
C LEU A 194 4.70 1.83 -3.86
N TRP A 195 3.83 1.16 -3.11
CA TRP A 195 3.98 1.03 -1.66
C TRP A 195 4.09 -0.45 -1.32
N MET A 196 5.13 -0.82 -0.59
CA MET A 196 5.32 -2.19 -0.13
C MET A 196 5.57 -2.22 1.37
N ASP A 197 4.91 -3.13 2.06
CA ASP A 197 5.16 -3.42 3.47
C ASP A 197 5.76 -4.82 3.59
N PHE A 198 7.00 -4.93 4.04
CA PHE A 198 7.65 -6.22 4.28
C PHE A 198 7.39 -6.69 5.70
N VAL A 199 7.10 -7.97 5.86
CA VAL A 199 7.07 -8.58 7.20
C VAL A 199 8.43 -9.16 7.52
N HIS A 200 9.01 -8.69 8.62
CA HIS A 200 10.16 -9.35 9.24
C HIS A 200 9.68 -10.23 10.39
N GLU A 201 9.68 -11.55 10.20
CA GLU A 201 9.55 -12.50 11.31
C GLU A 201 10.96 -12.85 11.80
N PRO A 202 11.37 -12.41 13.01
CA PRO A 202 12.60 -12.91 13.60
C PRO A 202 12.49 -14.42 13.78
N ALA A 203 13.52 -15.19 13.43
CA ALA A 203 13.49 -16.62 13.65
C ALA A 203 13.18 -16.93 15.12
N LEU A 204 12.14 -17.73 15.36
CA LEU A 204 11.88 -18.29 16.67
C LEU A 204 13.12 -19.10 17.08
N SER A 205 13.73 -18.73 18.21
CA SER A 205 14.70 -19.57 18.89
C SER A 205 14.00 -20.89 19.22
N ALA A 206 14.37 -21.95 18.50
CA ALA A 206 13.79 -23.27 18.70
C ALA A 206 13.89 -23.66 20.19
N THR A 207 12.74 -23.84 20.84
CA THR A 207 12.66 -24.43 22.18
C THR A 207 13.24 -25.84 22.10
N ALA A 208 14.17 -26.14 22.99
CA ALA A 208 15.18 -27.19 22.87
C ALA A 208 14.68 -28.64 23.09
N ASP A 209 13.38 -28.94 22.89
CA ASP A 209 12.77 -30.14 23.50
C ASP A 209 12.33 -31.25 22.55
N GLU A 210 12.62 -31.19 21.24
CA GLU A 210 12.39 -32.34 20.36
C GLU A 210 13.69 -32.95 19.79
N PRO A 211 13.92 -34.27 19.95
CA PRO A 211 15.06 -34.96 19.38
C PRO A 211 14.90 -35.10 17.86
N MET A 212 15.16 -34.01 17.13
CA MET A 212 15.23 -34.02 15.67
C MET A 212 16.52 -34.70 15.20
N SER A 213 16.44 -35.47 14.11
CA SER A 213 17.63 -36.03 13.46
C SER A 213 18.62 -34.93 13.05
N ASN A 214 19.93 -35.23 13.09
CA ASN A 214 21.00 -34.27 12.78
C ASN A 214 20.81 -33.56 11.42
N VAL A 215 20.23 -34.26 10.44
CA VAL A 215 19.91 -33.70 9.11
C VAL A 215 18.79 -32.66 9.18
N ARG A 216 17.72 -32.93 9.94
CA ARG A 216 16.62 -31.97 10.12
C ARG A 216 17.07 -30.72 10.88
N GLN A 217 17.93 -30.88 11.90
CA GLN A 217 18.52 -29.74 12.61
C GLN A 217 19.43 -28.90 11.70
N ALA A 218 20.25 -29.52 10.86
CA ALA A 218 21.11 -28.81 9.91
C ALA A 218 20.30 -28.03 8.86
N ILE A 219 19.21 -28.61 8.34
CA ILE A 219 18.29 -27.95 7.41
C ILE A 219 17.57 -26.78 8.10
N ALA A 220 17.05 -26.99 9.32
CA ALA A 220 16.37 -25.94 10.08
C ALA A 220 17.29 -24.75 10.35
N ARG A 221 18.55 -24.99 10.74
CA ARG A 221 19.56 -23.93 10.94
C ARG A 221 19.89 -23.16 9.66
N ARG A 222 19.96 -23.85 8.51
CA ARG A 222 20.19 -23.18 7.22
C ARG A 222 19.00 -22.31 6.84
N LEU A 223 17.78 -22.81 7.01
CA LEU A 223 16.55 -22.06 6.73
C LEU A 223 16.38 -20.88 7.66
N SER A 224 16.70 -20.99 8.96
CA SER A 224 16.64 -19.84 9.88
C SER A 224 17.57 -18.73 9.42
N LYS A 225 18.84 -19.05 9.10
CA LYS A 225 19.81 -18.06 8.60
C LYS A 225 19.38 -17.36 7.32
N ILE A 226 18.60 -18.03 6.47
CA ILE A 226 18.06 -17.43 5.25
C ILE A 226 16.86 -16.53 5.59
N LYS A 227 15.98 -16.96 6.50
CA LYS A 227 14.82 -16.18 6.98
C LYS A 227 15.22 -14.93 7.75
N ASP A 228 16.36 -14.96 8.44
CA ASP A 228 16.89 -13.83 9.21
C ASP A 228 17.54 -12.75 8.32
N ARG A 229 17.67 -12.98 6.99
CA ARG A 229 18.18 -11.96 6.08
C ARG A 229 17.21 -10.79 5.99
N HIS A 230 17.76 -9.59 5.83
CA HIS A 230 16.94 -8.42 5.56
C HIS A 230 16.20 -8.61 4.21
N PRO A 231 14.90 -8.27 4.10
CA PRO A 231 14.10 -8.50 2.89
C PRO A 231 14.76 -7.97 1.60
N LEU A 232 15.39 -6.79 1.68
CA LEU A 232 16.06 -6.20 0.53
C LEU A 232 17.33 -6.96 0.11
N ASP A 233 18.01 -7.65 1.02
CA ASP A 233 19.21 -8.43 0.68
C ASP A 233 18.87 -9.68 -0.13
N MET A 234 17.58 -10.03 -0.20
CA MET A 234 17.08 -11.16 -0.98
C MET A 234 16.74 -10.79 -2.42
N LEU A 235 16.51 -9.49 -2.67
CA LEU A 235 16.20 -8.99 -4.01
C LEU A 235 17.45 -8.98 -4.90
N SER A 236 17.25 -9.22 -6.19
CA SER A 236 18.27 -9.04 -7.20
C SER A 236 18.75 -7.59 -7.27
N ARG A 237 19.98 -7.41 -7.76
CA ARG A 237 20.57 -6.07 -7.93
C ARG A 237 19.76 -5.18 -8.87
N ASP A 238 19.15 -5.76 -9.90
CA ASP A 238 18.33 -5.00 -10.85
C ASP A 238 17.03 -4.51 -10.18
N SER A 239 16.33 -5.39 -9.46
CA SER A 239 15.13 -5.02 -8.70
C SER A 239 15.41 -3.98 -7.62
N LEU A 240 16.54 -4.11 -6.90
CA LEU A 240 16.97 -3.10 -5.94
C LEU A 240 17.24 -1.75 -6.59
N SER A 241 17.95 -1.73 -7.72
CA SER A 241 18.24 -0.49 -8.44
C SER A 241 16.95 0.20 -8.91
N ARG A 242 15.99 -0.56 -9.44
CA ARG A 242 14.66 -0.05 -9.83
C ARG A 242 13.91 0.52 -8.64
N LEU A 243 13.93 -0.17 -7.49
CA LEU A 243 13.27 0.28 -6.27
C LEU A 243 13.91 1.54 -5.68
N GLN A 244 15.24 1.68 -5.76
CA GLN A 244 15.96 2.90 -5.40
C GLN A 244 15.60 4.07 -6.32
N ASN A 245 15.53 3.81 -7.63
CA ASN A 245 15.13 4.82 -8.61
C ASN A 245 13.69 5.30 -8.40
N LEU A 246 12.77 4.40 -8.07
CA LEU A 246 11.39 4.77 -7.71
C LEU A 246 11.33 5.51 -6.38
N SER A 247 12.02 5.05 -5.34
CA SER A 247 11.95 5.71 -4.02
C SER A 247 12.66 7.06 -3.98
N GLY A 248 13.59 7.32 -4.91
CA GLY A 248 14.47 8.48 -4.86
C GLY A 248 15.48 8.42 -3.73
N ILE A 249 15.58 7.29 -3.02
CA ILE A 249 16.47 7.04 -1.89
C ILE A 249 17.63 6.18 -2.39
N GLN A 250 18.85 6.75 -2.40
CA GLN A 250 20.07 6.06 -2.87
C GLN A 250 20.55 4.95 -1.91
N HIS A 251 20.04 4.89 -0.67
CA HIS A 251 20.40 3.89 0.33
C HIS A 251 19.16 3.26 0.98
N LEU A 252 18.61 2.21 0.35
CA LEU A 252 17.57 1.39 0.97
C LEU A 252 18.14 0.29 1.89
N SER A 253 19.45 -0.03 1.78
CA SER A 253 20.11 -1.12 2.54
C SER A 253 20.87 -0.62 3.79
N GLY A 254 20.28 0.32 4.55
CA GLY A 254 20.84 0.82 5.80
C GLY A 254 20.12 0.23 7.02
N ASN A 255 20.87 -0.36 7.95
CA ASN A 255 20.38 -0.96 9.21
C ASN A 255 19.25 -0.16 9.89
N PRO A 256 18.18 -0.81 10.38
CA PRO A 256 17.21 -0.19 11.27
C PRO A 256 17.80 -0.15 12.69
N SER A 257 18.73 0.77 12.92
CA SER A 257 19.13 1.16 14.27
C SER A 257 18.79 2.63 14.42
N HIS A 258 17.76 2.88 15.26
CA HIS A 258 17.16 4.17 15.66
C HIS A 258 15.89 4.60 14.91
N ALA A 259 14.76 4.08 15.38
CA ALA A 259 13.54 4.84 15.63
C ALA A 259 12.82 4.20 16.83
#